data_AF-A0A9D7NHP4-F1
#
_entry.id   AF-A0A9D7NHP4-F1
#
_cell.length_a   1.000
_cell.length_b   1.000
_cell.length_c   1.000
_cell.angle_alpha   90.00
_cell.angle_beta   90.00
_cell.angle_gamma   90.00
#
_symmetry.space_group_name_H-M   'P 1'
#
loop_
_entity.id
_entity.type
_entity.pdbx_description
1 polymer ?
#
loop_
_entity_poly.entity_id
_entity_poly.type
_entity_poly.pdbx_seq_one_letter_code
_entity_poly.pdbx_strand_id
1 'polypeptide(L)'
;MPNNVIYGLLADERGNLWGSTNRGIFCLSQAFSSHNPSEKPRYTIRNFNVTDGLQNHEFNTGALAKLPNGELAFGGVNGFNVFDPKVMLEQDYQPRTFITNISVNNRPLTFGDDSGVLPSSIETTERITLNHLQDILSLDYATLDYTGSMFNRYRYQLLGADPEWIEAGTRRSATYLHLPPGNYTFRVQGSNSRGIWSPHVATLNIKILPPWWRSNLGLPGLRFASGSSGQGAVPILPQPGKTAEPTRLRNPRSKPHQRTGYRQNPPVHQHHPRIPNAPHRDHGHGPTNPGKT
;
A
#
# COMPACT_ATOMS: atom_id res chain seq x y z
N MET A 1 8.36 18.16 -8.64
CA MET A 1 8.61 18.05 -10.10
C MET A 1 9.51 16.86 -10.34
N PRO A 2 9.20 15.97 -11.29
CA PRO A 2 9.92 14.72 -11.50
C PRO A 2 11.28 14.90 -12.22
N ASN A 3 11.49 16.06 -12.88
CA ASN A 3 12.76 16.43 -13.50
C ASN A 3 12.89 17.96 -13.66
N ASN A 4 14.12 18.45 -13.91
CA ASN A 4 14.46 19.87 -14.05
C ASN A 4 14.50 20.34 -15.52
N VAL A 5 14.31 19.43 -16.48
CA VAL A 5 14.25 19.76 -17.92
C VAL A 5 12.81 19.68 -18.39
N ILE A 6 12.30 20.81 -18.87
CA ILE A 6 10.96 20.95 -19.45
C ILE A 6 11.13 21.24 -20.95
N TYR A 7 10.61 20.36 -21.80
CA TYR A 7 10.77 20.43 -23.25
C TYR A 7 9.70 21.28 -23.94
N GLY A 8 8.58 21.51 -23.25
CA GLY A 8 7.59 22.51 -23.63
C GLY A 8 6.33 22.40 -22.80
N LEU A 9 5.42 23.35 -23.01
CA LEU A 9 4.21 23.53 -22.23
C LEU A 9 3.00 23.77 -23.14
N LEU A 10 1.85 23.21 -22.77
CA LEU A 10 0.54 23.47 -23.38
C LEU A 10 -0.50 23.77 -22.29
N ALA A 11 -1.37 24.73 -22.55
CA ALA A 11 -2.53 24.97 -21.70
C ALA A 11 -3.75 24.17 -22.22
N ASP A 12 -4.40 23.43 -21.33
CA ASP A 12 -5.72 22.87 -21.64
C ASP A 12 -6.82 23.96 -21.59
N GLU A 13 -8.04 23.60 -21.94
CA GLU A 13 -9.17 24.54 -21.94
C GLU A 13 -9.61 25.00 -20.54
N ARG A 14 -9.21 24.28 -19.49
CA ARG A 14 -9.51 24.61 -18.09
C ARG A 14 -8.39 25.45 -17.44
N GLY A 15 -7.35 25.79 -18.21
CA GLY A 15 -6.21 26.58 -17.74
C GLY A 15 -5.16 25.78 -16.97
N ASN A 16 -5.22 24.44 -16.98
CA ASN A 16 -4.11 23.64 -16.45
C ASN A 16 -2.94 23.63 -17.44
N LEU A 17 -1.72 23.65 -16.91
CA LEU A 17 -0.50 23.62 -17.71
C LEU A 17 0.07 22.22 -17.77
N TRP A 18 0.18 21.68 -18.97
CA TRP A 18 0.76 20.38 -19.26
C TRP A 18 2.17 20.54 -19.81
N GLY A 19 3.11 19.75 -19.34
CA GLY A 19 4.50 19.82 -19.78
C GLY A 19 5.15 18.46 -19.97
N SER A 20 6.02 18.37 -20.96
CA SER A 20 6.85 17.18 -21.21
C SER A 20 8.26 17.34 -20.66
N THR A 21 8.83 16.22 -20.21
CA THR A 21 10.17 16.14 -19.60
C THR A 21 10.91 14.90 -20.09
N ASN A 22 12.13 14.69 -19.63
CA ASN A 22 12.87 13.43 -19.75
C ASN A 22 12.40 12.33 -18.75
N ARG A 23 11.35 12.57 -17.96
CA ARG A 23 10.72 11.58 -17.07
C ARG A 23 9.19 11.60 -17.16
N GLY A 24 8.67 11.75 -18.37
CA GLY A 24 7.25 11.71 -18.67
C GLY A 24 6.62 13.09 -18.81
N ILE A 25 5.30 13.13 -18.64
CA ILE A 25 4.46 14.33 -18.76
C ILE A 25 3.98 14.72 -17.36
N PHE A 26 3.84 16.01 -17.10
CA PHE A 26 3.15 16.50 -15.90
C PHE A 26 2.00 17.43 -16.26
N CYS A 27 1.03 17.54 -15.35
CA CYS A 27 -0.01 18.55 -15.34
C CYS A 27 0.11 19.36 -14.06
N LEU A 28 0.20 20.68 -14.20
CA LEU A 28 0.14 21.65 -13.13
C LEU A 28 -1.29 22.24 -13.14
N SER A 29 -2.06 21.91 -12.11
CA SER A 29 -3.42 22.40 -11.93
C SER A 29 -3.51 23.31 -10.71
N GLN A 30 -4.44 24.27 -10.76
CA GLN A 30 -4.73 25.16 -9.64
C GLN A 30 -5.88 24.58 -8.83
N ALA A 31 -5.60 24.17 -7.59
CA ALA A 31 -6.61 23.77 -6.62
C ALA A 31 -7.09 25.00 -5.84
N PHE A 32 -8.41 25.27 -5.91
CA PHE A 32 -9.05 26.24 -5.03
C PHE A 32 -9.47 25.53 -3.74
N SER A 33 -9.13 26.12 -2.59
CA SER A 33 -9.64 25.65 -1.30
C SER A 33 -11.12 26.05 -1.20
N SER A 34 -12.03 25.08 -1.31
CA SER A 34 -13.48 25.31 -1.30
C SER A 34 -14.00 25.89 0.02
N HIS A 35 -13.17 25.92 1.06
CA HIS A 35 -13.56 26.28 2.42
C HIS A 35 -13.15 27.71 2.83
N ASN A 36 -12.32 28.41 2.05
CA ASN A 36 -11.96 29.80 2.35
C ASN A 36 -11.53 30.58 1.09
N PRO A 37 -12.33 31.55 0.59
CA PRO A 37 -12.01 32.39 -0.56
C PRO A 37 -10.76 33.27 -0.40
N SER A 38 -10.25 33.42 0.83
CA SER A 38 -9.03 34.19 1.12
C SER A 38 -7.73 33.36 1.09
N GLU A 39 -7.83 32.03 0.94
CA GLU A 39 -6.64 31.18 0.83
C GLU A 39 -5.98 31.33 -0.55
N LYS A 40 -4.65 31.48 -0.55
CA LYS A 40 -3.85 31.52 -1.77
C LYS A 40 -4.09 30.25 -2.60
N PRO A 41 -4.20 30.36 -3.93
CA PRO A 41 -4.33 29.20 -4.80
C PRO A 41 -3.17 28.23 -4.56
N ARG A 42 -3.49 26.95 -4.37
CA ARG A 42 -2.48 25.90 -4.23
C ARG A 42 -2.29 25.24 -5.60
N TYR A 43 -1.06 25.13 -6.03
CA TYR A 43 -0.75 24.40 -7.26
C TYR A 43 -0.48 22.93 -6.94
N THR A 44 -1.13 22.03 -7.66
CA THR A 44 -0.90 20.59 -7.59
C THR A 44 -0.23 20.13 -8.87
N ILE A 45 0.76 19.24 -8.74
CA ILE A 45 1.46 18.64 -9.87
C ILE A 45 1.11 17.16 -9.94
N ARG A 46 0.52 16.75 -11.06
CA ARG A 46 0.26 15.36 -11.39
C ARG A 46 1.25 14.89 -12.44
N ASN A 47 1.92 13.77 -12.21
CA ASN A 47 2.90 13.21 -13.14
C ASN A 47 2.34 11.96 -13.81
N PHE A 48 2.74 11.73 -15.06
CA PHE A 48 2.39 10.59 -15.88
C PHE A 48 3.67 9.98 -16.44
N ASN A 49 3.76 8.66 -16.46
CA ASN A 49 4.94 7.93 -16.91
C ASN A 49 4.56 6.74 -17.81
N VAL A 50 5.52 5.89 -18.16
CA VAL A 50 5.28 4.70 -19.02
C VAL A 50 4.19 3.76 -18.48
N THR A 51 4.02 3.66 -17.16
CA THR A 51 2.94 2.85 -16.56
C THR A 51 1.56 3.45 -16.79
N ASP A 52 1.49 4.75 -17.08
CA ASP A 52 0.27 5.46 -17.46
C ASP A 52 0.00 5.41 -18.98
N GLY A 53 0.80 4.65 -19.74
CA GLY A 53 0.64 4.48 -21.20
C GLY A 53 1.45 5.44 -22.07
N LEU A 54 2.44 6.15 -21.50
CA LEU A 54 3.33 7.01 -22.29
C LEU A 54 4.26 6.19 -23.20
N GLN A 55 4.59 6.75 -24.37
CA GLN A 55 5.45 6.12 -25.38
C GLN A 55 6.85 5.76 -24.85
N ASN A 56 7.36 6.58 -23.92
CA ASN A 56 8.61 6.41 -23.18
C ASN A 56 8.64 7.42 -22.01
N HIS A 57 9.70 7.40 -21.21
CA HIS A 57 10.02 8.45 -20.26
C HIS A 57 10.49 9.74 -20.94
N GLU A 58 11.18 9.64 -22.09
CA GLU A 58 11.84 10.78 -22.71
C GLU A 58 11.03 11.41 -23.84
N PHE A 59 10.81 12.73 -23.74
CA PHE A 59 10.17 13.58 -24.73
C PHE A 59 11.17 14.53 -25.38
N ASN A 60 10.79 15.15 -26.51
CA ASN A 60 11.68 16.01 -27.29
C ASN A 60 11.27 17.49 -27.22
N THR A 61 12.24 18.38 -27.26
CA THR A 61 12.05 19.85 -27.31
C THR A 61 11.14 20.25 -28.46
N GLY A 62 10.10 21.04 -28.16
CA GLY A 62 9.18 21.58 -29.17
C GLY A 62 8.27 20.55 -29.87
N ALA A 63 8.37 19.26 -29.54
CA ALA A 63 7.52 18.22 -30.08
C ALA A 63 6.17 18.18 -29.33
N LEU A 64 5.35 19.20 -29.53
CA LEU A 64 4.06 19.35 -28.86
C LEU A 64 3.06 20.06 -29.76
N ALA A 65 1.79 19.68 -29.67
CA ALA A 65 0.71 20.35 -30.38
C ALA A 65 -0.60 20.28 -29.60
N LYS A 66 -1.40 21.34 -29.64
CA LYS A 66 -2.81 21.30 -29.24
C LYS A 66 -3.65 21.08 -30.50
N LEU A 67 -4.44 20.02 -30.52
CA LEU A 67 -5.30 19.68 -31.64
C LEU A 67 -6.58 20.53 -31.66
N PRO A 68 -7.26 20.68 -32.82
CA PRO A 68 -8.49 21.47 -32.92
C PRO A 68 -9.63 20.99 -32.03
N ASN A 69 -9.66 19.69 -31.68
CA ASN A 69 -10.62 19.09 -30.77
C ASN A 69 -10.29 19.29 -29.28
N GLY A 70 -9.20 20.00 -28.97
CA GLY A 70 -8.77 20.27 -27.60
C GLY A 70 -7.83 19.22 -26.99
N GLU A 71 -7.56 18.11 -27.69
CA GLU A 71 -6.57 17.12 -27.27
C GLU A 71 -5.15 17.69 -27.30
N LEU A 72 -4.28 17.12 -26.48
CA LEU A 72 -2.86 17.48 -26.41
C LEU A 72 -2.01 16.35 -26.99
N ALA A 73 -1.06 16.71 -27.85
CA ALA A 73 -0.07 15.82 -28.41
C ALA A 73 1.32 16.17 -27.88
N PHE A 74 2.09 15.16 -27.47
CA PHE A 74 3.49 15.29 -27.06
C PHE A 74 4.34 14.19 -27.72
N GLY A 75 5.42 14.56 -28.39
CA GLY A 75 6.34 13.68 -29.09
C GLY A 75 7.64 13.43 -28.31
N GLY A 76 8.21 12.25 -28.51
CA GLY A 76 9.45 11.83 -27.86
C GLY A 76 10.23 10.79 -28.65
N VAL A 77 11.09 10.06 -27.95
CA VAL A 77 12.08 9.16 -28.57
C VAL A 77 11.48 7.91 -29.22
N ASN A 78 10.25 7.54 -28.85
CA ASN A 78 9.56 6.33 -29.31
C ASN A 78 8.14 6.66 -29.84
N GLY A 79 7.99 7.79 -30.54
CA GLY A 79 6.73 8.22 -31.15
C GLY A 79 6.08 9.40 -30.43
N PHE A 80 4.76 9.39 -30.29
CA PHE A 80 4.01 10.46 -29.66
C PHE A 80 2.81 9.92 -28.88
N ASN A 81 2.35 10.68 -27.89
CA ASN A 81 1.09 10.45 -27.18
C ASN A 81 0.10 11.55 -27.54
N VAL A 82 -1.16 11.18 -27.77
CA VAL A 82 -2.31 12.10 -27.89
C VAL A 82 -3.33 11.72 -26.82
N PHE A 83 -3.84 12.70 -26.09
CA PHE A 83 -4.84 12.46 -25.05
C PHE A 83 -5.76 13.67 -24.83
N ASP A 84 -6.98 13.39 -24.38
CA ASP A 84 -7.90 14.41 -23.88
C ASP A 84 -7.56 14.77 -22.41
N PRO A 85 -7.10 16.01 -22.13
CA PRO A 85 -6.75 16.43 -20.77
C PRO A 85 -7.94 16.39 -19.79
N LYS A 86 -9.19 16.54 -20.27
CA LYS A 86 -10.39 16.49 -19.41
C LYS A 86 -10.57 15.09 -18.84
N VAL A 87 -10.52 14.08 -19.71
CA VAL A 87 -10.63 12.66 -19.32
C VAL A 87 -9.48 12.27 -18.40
N MET A 88 -8.25 12.71 -18.69
CA MET A 88 -7.09 12.37 -17.86
C MET A 88 -7.20 12.92 -16.44
N LEU A 89 -7.79 14.10 -16.24
CA LEU A 89 -7.91 14.73 -14.93
C LEU A 89 -9.13 14.27 -14.13
N GLU A 90 -10.22 13.87 -14.80
CA GLU A 90 -11.47 13.44 -14.13
C GLU A 90 -11.40 12.02 -13.55
N GLN A 91 -10.46 11.20 -13.99
CA GLN A 91 -10.31 9.83 -13.53
C GLN A 91 -9.59 9.73 -12.18
N ASP A 92 -10.22 10.16 -11.09
CA ASP A 92 -9.82 9.73 -9.74
C ASP A 92 -10.41 8.35 -9.47
N TYR A 93 -9.73 7.32 -9.99
CA TYR A 93 -10.11 5.94 -9.70
C TYR A 93 -10.01 5.69 -8.19
N GLN A 94 -11.14 5.32 -7.59
CA GLN A 94 -11.29 5.02 -6.16
C GLN A 94 -11.39 3.50 -5.98
N PRO A 95 -10.26 2.78 -5.97
CA PRO A 95 -10.28 1.33 -5.95
C PRO A 95 -10.85 0.81 -4.63
N ARG A 96 -11.56 -0.32 -4.68
CA ARG A 96 -11.96 -1.04 -3.47
C ARG A 96 -10.77 -1.84 -2.93
N THR A 97 -10.66 -1.89 -1.62
CA THR A 97 -9.71 -2.73 -0.91
C THR A 97 -10.45 -3.95 -0.36
N PHE A 98 -9.83 -5.12 -0.44
CA PHE A 98 -10.37 -6.37 0.07
C PHE A 98 -9.37 -7.03 1.01
N ILE A 99 -9.89 -7.74 2.00
CA ILE A 99 -9.12 -8.69 2.78
C ILE A 99 -9.15 -9.99 1.98
N THR A 100 -7.98 -10.42 1.51
CA THR A 100 -7.85 -11.50 0.53
C THR A 100 -7.39 -12.81 1.17
N ASN A 101 -6.83 -12.74 2.38
CA ASN A 101 -6.43 -13.93 3.10
C ASN A 101 -6.45 -13.67 4.61
N ILE A 102 -6.60 -14.75 5.36
CA ILE A 102 -6.50 -14.76 6.81
C ILE A 102 -5.77 -16.02 7.26
N SER A 103 -4.87 -15.85 8.22
CA SER A 103 -4.19 -16.97 8.88
C SER A 103 -4.29 -16.80 10.39
N VAL A 104 -4.54 -17.91 11.08
CA VAL A 104 -4.60 -17.97 12.53
C VAL A 104 -3.54 -18.96 13.01
N ASN A 105 -2.68 -18.53 13.94
CA ASN A 105 -1.53 -19.31 14.41
C ASN A 105 -0.67 -19.86 13.26
N ASN A 106 -0.41 -19.00 12.27
CA ASN A 106 0.34 -19.30 11.04
C ASN A 106 -0.28 -20.42 10.17
N ARG A 107 -1.57 -20.72 10.35
CA ARG A 107 -2.31 -21.62 9.47
C ARG A 107 -3.35 -20.82 8.69
N PRO A 108 -3.33 -20.85 7.35
CA PRO A 108 -4.34 -20.19 6.54
C PRO A 108 -5.70 -20.82 6.84
N LEU A 109 -6.74 -19.98 6.92
CA LEU A 109 -8.12 -20.45 6.99
C LEU A 109 -8.74 -20.41 5.61
N THR A 110 -9.56 -21.40 5.30
CA THR A 110 -10.32 -21.46 4.05
C THR A 110 -11.78 -21.73 4.32
N PHE A 111 -12.66 -21.21 3.48
CA PHE A 111 -14.08 -21.55 3.56
C PHE A 111 -14.27 -23.08 3.47
N GLY A 112 -15.04 -23.63 4.39
CA GLY A 112 -15.33 -25.07 4.44
C GLY A 112 -14.22 -25.94 5.01
N ASP A 113 -13.20 -25.36 5.66
CA ASP A 113 -12.19 -26.13 6.39
C ASP A 113 -12.71 -26.68 7.73
N ASP A 114 -11.93 -27.58 8.33
CA ASP A 114 -12.23 -28.22 9.62
C ASP A 114 -12.34 -27.22 10.79
N SER A 115 -11.82 -26.00 10.63
CA SER A 115 -11.89 -24.98 11.69
C SER A 115 -13.30 -24.41 11.84
N GLY A 116 -14.09 -24.38 10.76
CA GLY A 116 -15.43 -23.80 10.72
C GLY A 116 -15.46 -22.29 11.03
N VAL A 117 -14.31 -21.60 11.01
CA VAL A 117 -14.20 -20.18 11.39
C VAL A 117 -14.76 -19.27 10.30
N LEU A 118 -14.53 -19.61 9.04
CA LEU A 118 -14.97 -18.82 7.89
C LEU A 118 -16.34 -19.33 7.39
N PRO A 119 -17.42 -18.53 7.52
CA PRO A 119 -18.75 -18.90 7.04
C PRO A 119 -18.91 -18.75 5.51
N SER A 120 -18.02 -17.99 4.86
CA SER A 120 -17.94 -17.78 3.42
C SER A 120 -16.49 -17.47 3.02
N SER A 121 -16.25 -17.07 1.76
CA SER A 121 -14.92 -16.58 1.36
C SER A 121 -14.51 -15.37 2.22
N ILE A 122 -13.20 -15.18 2.43
CA ILE A 122 -12.70 -14.10 3.30
C ILE A 122 -13.11 -12.70 2.81
N GLU A 123 -13.21 -12.51 1.49
CA GLU A 123 -13.58 -11.24 0.87
C GLU A 123 -15.02 -10.83 1.18
N THR A 124 -15.88 -11.80 1.51
CA THR A 124 -17.32 -11.60 1.81
C THR A 124 -17.65 -11.81 3.28
N THR A 125 -16.70 -12.32 4.07
CA THR A 125 -16.91 -12.61 5.49
C THR A 125 -16.92 -11.30 6.30
N GLU A 126 -18.04 -11.00 6.94
CA GLU A 126 -18.17 -9.79 7.79
C GLU A 126 -17.71 -10.01 9.23
N ARG A 127 -17.77 -11.26 9.72
CA ARG A 127 -17.47 -11.61 11.10
C ARG A 127 -16.87 -13.00 11.21
N ILE A 128 -15.87 -13.12 12.07
CA ILE A 128 -15.33 -14.40 12.54
C ILE A 128 -15.34 -14.49 14.07
N THR A 129 -15.40 -15.71 14.59
CA THR A 129 -15.22 -15.99 16.01
C THR A 129 -14.06 -16.95 16.19
N LEU A 130 -13.11 -16.56 17.05
CA LEU A 130 -11.92 -17.31 17.41
C LEU A 130 -11.99 -17.70 18.88
N ASN A 131 -11.36 -18.81 19.25
CA ASN A 131 -11.18 -19.19 20.65
C ASN A 131 -9.91 -18.55 21.25
N HIS A 132 -9.75 -18.61 22.57
CA HIS A 132 -8.61 -18.02 23.29
C HIS A 132 -7.23 -18.59 22.90
N LEU A 133 -7.15 -19.75 22.23
CA LEU A 133 -5.90 -20.33 21.74
C LEU A 133 -5.57 -19.87 20.31
N GLN A 134 -6.50 -19.19 19.65
CA GLN A 134 -6.38 -18.65 18.29
C GLN A 134 -6.06 -17.15 18.36
N ASP A 135 -4.94 -16.82 19.00
CA ASP A 135 -4.58 -15.46 19.41
C ASP A 135 -3.53 -14.77 18.51
N ILE A 136 -2.93 -15.50 17.56
CA ILE A 136 -2.07 -14.93 16.51
C ILE A 136 -2.89 -14.82 15.23
N LEU A 137 -3.10 -13.59 14.76
CA LEU A 137 -3.90 -13.28 13.58
C LEU A 137 -3.05 -12.57 12.52
N SER A 138 -3.03 -13.10 11.31
CA SER A 138 -2.46 -12.44 10.13
C SER A 138 -3.52 -12.24 9.06
N LEU A 139 -3.53 -11.07 8.44
CA LEU A 139 -4.49 -10.66 7.41
C LEU A 139 -3.73 -10.12 6.21
N ASP A 140 -4.01 -10.66 5.04
CA ASP A 140 -3.52 -10.12 3.78
C ASP A 140 -4.63 -9.33 3.09
N TYR A 141 -4.24 -8.28 2.38
CA TYR A 141 -5.17 -7.36 1.75
C TYR A 141 -4.64 -6.80 0.43
N ALA A 142 -5.55 -6.49 -0.47
CA ALA A 142 -5.23 -5.95 -1.78
C ALA A 142 -6.26 -4.90 -2.22
N THR A 143 -5.76 -3.86 -2.85
CA THR A 143 -6.57 -2.83 -3.52
C THR A 143 -6.61 -3.14 -5.01
N LEU A 144 -7.82 -3.19 -5.56
CA LEU A 144 -8.04 -3.48 -6.99
C LEU A 144 -7.70 -2.24 -7.83
N ASP A 145 -6.42 -1.95 -7.99
CA ASP A 145 -5.91 -0.99 -8.97
C ASP A 145 -4.87 -1.68 -9.87
N TYR A 146 -5.28 -2.02 -11.08
CA TYR A 146 -4.46 -2.74 -12.05
C TYR A 146 -3.47 -1.85 -12.79
N THR A 147 -3.65 -0.52 -12.76
CA THR A 147 -2.81 0.43 -13.50
C THR A 147 -1.45 0.65 -12.85
N GLY A 148 -1.35 0.41 -11.54
CA GLY A 148 -0.11 0.61 -10.79
C GLY A 148 -0.15 -0.02 -9.40
N SER A 149 -0.58 -1.28 -9.30
CA SER A 149 -0.79 -1.99 -8.02
C SER A 149 0.42 -1.99 -7.08
N MET A 150 1.64 -1.87 -7.61
CA MET A 150 2.89 -1.79 -6.84
C MET A 150 3.07 -0.45 -6.11
N PHE A 151 2.39 0.61 -6.55
CA PHE A 151 2.46 1.94 -5.96
C PHE A 151 1.32 2.22 -4.97
N ASN A 152 0.35 1.31 -4.86
CA ASN A 152 -0.72 1.42 -3.87
C ASN A 152 -0.13 1.44 -2.47
N ARG A 153 -0.58 2.42 -1.69
CA ARG A 153 -0.28 2.54 -0.26
C ARG A 153 -1.42 1.97 0.54
N TYR A 154 -1.11 1.46 1.72
CA TYR A 154 -2.07 0.87 2.64
C TYR A 154 -1.89 1.46 4.03
N ARG A 155 -3.01 1.58 4.73
CA ARG A 155 -3.04 1.78 6.17
C ARG A 155 -4.09 0.86 6.77
N TYR A 156 -3.82 0.40 7.98
CA TYR A 156 -4.73 -0.49 8.69
C TYR A 156 -4.88 -0.09 10.15
N GLN A 157 -5.93 -0.57 10.79
CA GLN A 157 -6.19 -0.36 12.20
C GLN A 157 -7.00 -1.53 12.74
N LEU A 158 -6.63 -2.06 13.90
CA LEU A 158 -7.45 -2.97 14.68
C LEU A 158 -8.11 -2.20 15.83
N LEU A 159 -9.37 -1.79 15.63
CA LEU A 159 -10.15 -1.16 16.69
C LEU A 159 -10.26 -2.14 17.88
N GLY A 160 -9.91 -1.67 19.07
CA GLY A 160 -9.77 -2.47 20.29
C GLY A 160 -8.32 -2.81 20.67
N ALA A 161 -7.36 -2.59 19.77
CA ALA A 161 -5.92 -2.76 20.03
C ALA A 161 -5.11 -1.52 19.64
N ASP A 162 -5.37 -0.94 18.47
CA ASP A 162 -4.64 0.21 17.95
C ASP A 162 -5.36 1.53 18.23
N PRO A 163 -4.66 2.55 18.78
CA PRO A 163 -5.27 3.87 19.02
C PRO A 163 -5.50 4.66 17.73
N GLU A 164 -4.65 4.49 16.71
CA GLU A 164 -4.67 5.23 15.44
C GLU A 164 -4.38 4.30 14.26
N TRP A 165 -4.50 4.82 13.04
CA TRP A 165 -4.11 4.11 11.82
C TRP A 165 -2.60 3.86 11.78
N ILE A 166 -2.22 2.65 11.39
CA ILE A 166 -0.84 2.25 11.12
C ILE A 166 -0.60 2.37 9.61
N GLU A 167 0.34 3.24 9.23
CA GLU A 167 0.78 3.41 7.84
C GLU A 167 1.69 2.23 7.42
N ALA A 168 1.21 1.40 6.50
CA ALA A 168 1.88 0.19 6.05
C ALA A 168 2.72 0.41 4.77
N GLY A 169 2.68 1.61 4.18
CA GLY A 169 3.33 1.87 2.89
C GLY A 169 2.78 0.92 1.83
N THR A 170 3.65 0.20 1.13
CA THR A 170 3.24 -0.78 0.10
C THR A 170 3.00 -2.20 0.66
N ARG A 171 3.14 -2.41 1.97
CA ARG A 171 2.98 -3.73 2.60
C ARG A 171 1.50 -4.16 2.57
N ARG A 172 1.27 -5.40 2.13
CA ARG A 172 -0.04 -6.01 1.90
C ARG A 172 -0.49 -6.99 2.99
N SER A 173 0.15 -6.94 4.17
CA SER A 173 -0.15 -7.83 5.28
C SER A 173 0.01 -7.15 6.64
N ALA A 174 -0.85 -7.52 7.58
CA ALA A 174 -0.79 -7.12 8.98
C ALA A 174 -0.86 -8.34 9.89
N THR A 175 -0.05 -8.36 10.95
CA THR A 175 0.00 -9.46 11.92
C THR A 175 -0.15 -8.90 13.32
N TYR A 176 -1.08 -9.47 14.08
CA TYR A 176 -1.30 -9.21 15.51
C TYR A 176 -0.96 -10.47 16.30
N LEU A 177 -0.18 -10.29 17.37
CA LEU A 177 0.30 -11.37 18.21
C LEU A 177 -0.42 -11.33 19.56
N HIS A 178 -0.84 -12.49 20.04
CA HIS A 178 -1.37 -12.69 21.39
C HIS A 178 -2.51 -11.73 21.75
N LEU A 179 -3.48 -11.59 20.85
CA LEU A 179 -4.64 -10.75 21.08
C LEU A 179 -5.46 -11.31 22.26
N PRO A 180 -5.73 -10.50 23.30
CA PRO A 180 -6.53 -10.96 24.43
C PRO A 180 -8.00 -11.20 24.01
N PRO A 181 -8.77 -11.97 24.80
CA PRO A 181 -10.20 -12.12 24.58
C PRO A 181 -10.91 -10.76 24.52
N GLY A 182 -11.77 -10.58 23.51
CA GLY A 182 -12.38 -9.28 23.23
C GLY A 182 -13.09 -9.24 21.88
N ASN A 183 -13.63 -8.08 21.56
CA ASN A 183 -14.20 -7.78 20.24
C ASN A 183 -13.31 -6.75 19.55
N TYR A 184 -12.98 -7.02 18.29
CA TYR A 184 -12.14 -6.18 17.47
C TYR A 184 -12.79 -5.95 16.12
N THR A 185 -12.44 -4.83 15.49
CA THR A 185 -12.77 -4.58 14.08
C THR A 185 -11.48 -4.23 13.36
N PHE A 186 -11.02 -5.16 12.52
CA PHE A 186 -9.93 -4.86 11.60
C PHE A 186 -10.47 -3.96 10.49
N ARG A 187 -9.74 -2.90 10.19
CA ARG A 187 -10.04 -1.95 9.12
C ARG A 187 -8.79 -1.80 8.28
N VAL A 188 -8.94 -1.83 6.96
CA VAL A 188 -7.85 -1.54 6.03
C VAL A 188 -8.35 -0.64 4.91
N GLN A 189 -7.50 0.31 4.54
CA GLN A 189 -7.75 1.26 3.48
C GLN A 189 -6.54 1.29 2.57
N GLY A 190 -6.79 1.20 1.27
CA GLY A 190 -5.77 1.37 0.25
C GLY A 190 -5.92 2.67 -0.52
N SER A 191 -4.82 3.10 -1.11
CA SER A 191 -4.79 4.16 -2.11
C SER A 191 -4.81 3.57 -3.52
N ASN A 192 -5.17 4.40 -4.49
CA ASN A 192 -4.79 4.12 -5.88
C ASN A 192 -3.27 4.30 -6.08
N SER A 193 -2.80 3.97 -7.29
CA SER A 193 -1.42 4.09 -7.74
C SER A 193 -0.85 5.50 -7.64
N ARG A 194 -1.71 6.52 -7.47
CA ARG A 194 -1.36 7.93 -7.31
C ARG A 194 -1.28 8.37 -5.85
N GLY A 195 -1.51 7.46 -4.90
CA GLY A 195 -1.45 7.75 -3.47
C GLY A 195 -2.72 8.41 -2.92
N ILE A 196 -3.79 8.53 -3.71
CA ILE A 196 -5.07 9.04 -3.23
C ILE A 196 -5.78 7.93 -2.48
N TRP A 197 -6.06 8.14 -1.19
CA TRP A 197 -6.79 7.20 -0.36
C TRP A 197 -8.21 6.99 -0.87
N SER A 198 -8.58 5.73 -1.10
CA SER A 198 -9.94 5.37 -1.49
C SER A 198 -10.90 5.59 -0.31
N PRO A 199 -12.10 6.15 -0.49
CA PRO A 199 -13.09 6.26 0.60
C PRO A 199 -13.61 4.90 1.06
N HIS A 200 -13.34 3.81 0.31
CA HIS A 200 -13.78 2.46 0.63
C HIS A 200 -12.82 1.78 1.62
N VAL A 201 -13.25 1.66 2.87
CA VAL A 201 -12.54 0.93 3.93
C VAL A 201 -13.08 -0.50 4.01
N ALA A 202 -12.20 -1.50 3.89
CA ALA A 202 -12.54 -2.90 4.11
C ALA A 202 -12.53 -3.20 5.61
N THR A 203 -13.49 -3.99 6.08
CA THR A 203 -13.64 -4.27 7.52
C THR A 203 -13.92 -5.74 7.79
N LEU A 204 -13.35 -6.28 8.88
CA LEU A 204 -13.66 -7.61 9.41
C LEU A 204 -13.86 -7.53 10.91
N ASN A 205 -15.01 -8.00 11.40
CA ASN A 205 -15.29 -8.09 12.82
C ASN A 205 -14.73 -9.40 13.39
N ILE A 206 -13.95 -9.31 14.45
CA ILE A 206 -13.25 -10.45 15.04
C ILE A 206 -13.63 -10.53 16.51
N LYS A 207 -14.18 -11.68 16.93
CA LYS A 207 -14.48 -11.95 18.33
C LYS A 207 -13.55 -13.05 18.84
N ILE A 208 -12.76 -12.75 19.87
CA ILE A 208 -11.92 -13.75 20.55
C ILE A 208 -12.59 -14.13 21.86
N LEU A 209 -13.04 -15.38 21.97
CA LEU A 209 -13.73 -15.89 23.15
C LEU A 209 -12.74 -16.08 24.31
N PRO A 210 -13.14 -15.77 25.56
CA PRO A 210 -12.33 -16.11 26.72
C PRO A 210 -12.23 -17.63 26.91
N PRO A 211 -11.23 -18.10 27.68
CA PRO A 211 -11.20 -19.49 28.10
C PRO A 211 -12.48 -19.88 28.84
N TRP A 212 -12.95 -21.12 28.63
CA TRP A 212 -14.23 -21.58 29.17
C TRP A 212 -14.30 -21.54 30.71
N TRP A 213 -13.17 -21.72 31.40
CA TRP A 213 -13.07 -21.60 32.87
C TRP A 213 -13.11 -20.16 33.40
N ARG A 214 -13.01 -19.16 32.51
CA ARG A 214 -13.06 -17.74 32.84
C ARG A 214 -14.38 -17.09 32.41
N SER A 215 -15.07 -17.71 31.46
CA SER A 215 -16.47 -17.42 31.19
C SER A 215 -17.27 -17.75 32.44
N ASN A 216 -17.97 -16.76 33.00
CA ASN A 216 -18.77 -16.90 34.21
C ASN A 216 -19.97 -17.84 33.95
N LEU A 217 -19.71 -19.15 33.88
CA LEU A 217 -20.68 -20.16 34.24
C LEU A 217 -20.81 -20.06 35.75
N GLY A 218 -21.87 -19.39 36.20
CA GLY A 218 -22.32 -19.52 37.58
C GLY A 218 -22.44 -21.01 37.87
N LEU A 219 -21.50 -21.57 38.62
CA LEU A 219 -21.64 -22.88 39.23
C LEU A 219 -22.90 -22.78 40.11
N PRO A 220 -24.02 -23.44 39.76
CA PRO A 220 -25.10 -23.58 40.73
C PRO A 220 -24.49 -24.39 41.86
N GLY A 221 -24.45 -23.78 43.04
CA GLY A 221 -23.73 -24.29 44.18
C GLY A 221 -23.98 -25.78 44.37
N LEU A 222 -22.90 -26.56 44.28
CA LEU A 222 -22.82 -27.85 44.96
C LEU A 222 -22.74 -27.52 46.46
N ARG A 223 -23.88 -27.12 47.03
CA ARG A 223 -24.07 -27.10 48.47
C ARG A 223 -24.11 -28.56 48.89
N PHE A 224 -22.96 -29.10 49.28
CA PHE A 224 -22.94 -30.28 50.13
C PHE A 224 -23.64 -29.90 51.43
N ALA A 225 -24.91 -30.27 51.55
CA ALA A 225 -25.56 -30.40 52.84
C ALA A 225 -24.96 -31.66 53.49
N SER A 226 -23.96 -31.50 54.36
CA SER A 226 -23.64 -32.53 55.35
C SER A 226 -24.07 -32.03 56.72
N GLY A 227 -25.23 -32.54 57.15
CA GLY A 227 -25.52 -32.69 58.56
C GLY A 227 -24.74 -33.89 59.11
N SER A 228 -24.56 -33.88 60.42
CA SER A 228 -24.06 -34.94 61.30
C SER A 228 -22.54 -35.02 61.52
N SER A 229 -22.15 -34.53 62.71
CA SER A 229 -21.37 -35.25 63.73
C SER A 229 -20.27 -36.22 63.30
N GLY A 230 -19.04 -35.95 63.74
CA GLY A 230 -18.01 -36.97 63.88
C GLY A 230 -16.61 -36.41 63.75
N GLN A 231 -15.80 -36.61 64.80
CA GLN A 231 -14.37 -36.29 64.87
C GLN A 231 -13.57 -36.94 63.74
N GLY A 232 -12.59 -36.23 63.18
CA GLY A 232 -11.62 -36.82 62.26
C GLY A 232 -10.66 -35.80 61.65
N ALA A 233 -9.44 -35.77 62.18
CA ALA A 233 -8.16 -35.35 61.59
C ALA A 233 -8.15 -34.32 60.42
N VAL A 234 -7.53 -33.16 60.68
CA VAL A 234 -7.12 -32.18 59.67
C VAL A 234 -5.82 -32.63 59.00
N PRO A 235 -5.74 -32.78 57.67
CA PRO A 235 -4.47 -32.87 56.97
C PRO A 235 -3.92 -31.47 56.67
N ILE A 236 -2.68 -31.22 57.10
CA ILE A 236 -1.92 -30.01 56.79
C ILE A 236 -1.41 -30.13 55.34
N LEU A 237 -1.89 -29.27 54.45
CA LEU A 237 -1.29 -29.03 53.13
C LEU A 237 -0.19 -27.95 53.24
N PRO A 238 0.93 -28.08 52.51
CA PRO A 238 2.07 -27.20 52.65
C PRO A 238 1.86 -25.86 51.93
N GLN A 239 2.26 -24.77 52.57
CA GLN A 239 2.34 -23.45 51.97
C GLN A 239 3.49 -23.40 50.95
N PRO A 240 3.28 -22.88 49.72
CA PRO A 240 4.40 -22.61 48.81
C PRO A 240 5.21 -21.40 49.31
N GLY A 241 6.53 -21.60 49.34
CA GLY A 241 7.51 -20.62 49.80
C GLY A 241 7.54 -19.34 48.97
N LYS A 242 7.86 -18.25 49.66
CA LYS A 242 8.20 -16.95 49.06
C LYS A 242 9.50 -17.10 48.28
N THR A 243 9.49 -16.81 46.99
CA THR A 243 10.71 -16.59 46.20
C THR A 243 10.68 -15.20 45.57
N ALA A 244 11.60 -14.38 46.09
CA ALA A 244 12.38 -13.30 45.49
C ALA A 244 11.75 -12.36 44.44
N GLU A 245 11.78 -11.06 44.77
CA GLU A 245 11.75 -9.93 43.84
C GLU A 245 12.83 -10.04 42.75
N PRO A 246 12.54 -9.62 41.50
CA PRO A 246 13.57 -9.22 40.57
C PRO A 246 13.85 -7.71 40.68
N THR A 247 15.07 -7.42 41.10
CA THR A 247 15.77 -6.13 41.08
C THR A 247 15.56 -5.36 39.76
N ARG A 248 15.09 -4.11 39.88
CA ARG A 248 15.06 -3.12 38.79
C ARG A 248 16.49 -2.81 38.33
N LEU A 249 16.85 -3.24 37.13
CA LEU A 249 17.98 -2.65 36.41
C LEU A 249 17.48 -1.48 35.56
N ARG A 250 17.73 -0.27 36.07
CA ARG A 250 17.83 0.96 35.28
C ARG A 250 19.04 0.81 34.35
N ASN A 251 18.90 1.14 33.07
CA ASN A 251 20.03 1.58 32.28
C ASN A 251 19.69 2.87 31.48
N PRO A 252 20.63 3.81 31.36
CA PRO A 252 20.34 5.21 31.11
C PRO A 252 20.33 5.59 29.62
N ARG A 253 19.73 6.76 29.39
CA ARG A 253 19.81 7.63 28.20
C ARG A 253 21.14 7.53 27.44
N SER A 254 21.05 7.35 26.13
CA SER A 254 22.06 7.81 25.18
C SER A 254 21.43 8.86 24.25
N LYS A 255 21.99 10.07 24.28
CA LYS A 255 21.74 11.16 23.32
C LYS A 255 22.61 10.93 22.05
N PRO A 256 22.25 11.54 20.91
CA PRO A 256 22.87 11.23 19.62
C PRO A 256 24.19 11.99 19.42
N HIS A 257 25.19 11.30 18.86
CA HIS A 257 26.40 11.94 18.32
C HIS A 257 26.19 12.31 16.85
N GLN A 258 26.25 13.62 16.57
CA GLN A 258 26.60 14.14 15.26
C GLN A 258 28.06 13.81 14.95
N ARG A 259 28.33 13.33 13.72
CA ARG A 259 29.59 13.63 13.02
C ARG A 259 29.40 13.54 11.51
N THR A 260 29.63 14.69 10.90
CA THR A 260 29.91 14.96 9.50
C THR A 260 31.13 14.18 9.01
N GLY A 261 31.11 13.77 7.73
CA GLY A 261 32.23 13.12 7.06
C GLY A 261 31.91 12.78 5.61
N TYR A 262 31.98 13.78 4.73
CA TYR A 262 32.07 13.59 3.28
C TYR A 262 33.30 12.73 2.96
N ARG A 263 33.11 11.61 2.25
CA ARG A 263 34.19 10.95 1.52
C ARG A 263 33.73 10.72 0.08
N GLN A 264 34.38 11.45 -0.84
CA GLN A 264 34.24 11.30 -2.28
C GLN A 264 34.83 9.95 -2.70
N ASN A 265 34.10 9.18 -3.49
CA ASN A 265 34.64 8.06 -4.25
C ASN A 265 35.14 8.58 -5.62
N PRO A 266 36.33 8.17 -6.10
CA PRO A 266 36.82 8.52 -7.44
C PRO A 266 36.07 7.72 -8.54
N PRO A 267 36.07 8.21 -9.79
CA PRO A 267 35.28 7.59 -10.87
C PRO A 267 35.91 6.28 -11.36
N VAL A 268 35.05 5.31 -11.64
CA VAL A 268 35.38 4.05 -12.32
C VAL A 268 35.48 4.32 -13.82
N HIS A 269 36.65 4.06 -14.40
CA HIS A 269 36.86 4.07 -15.85
C HIS A 269 35.99 2.98 -16.51
N GLN A 270 35.09 3.39 -17.42
CA GLN A 270 34.44 2.48 -18.35
C GLN A 270 35.36 2.25 -19.57
N HIS A 271 35.83 1.02 -19.73
CA HIS A 271 36.42 0.55 -20.98
C HIS A 271 35.30 0.36 -22.03
N HIS A 272 35.36 1.10 -23.13
CA HIS A 272 34.60 0.80 -24.35
C HIS A 272 35.19 -0.44 -25.05
N PRO A 273 34.36 -1.42 -25.46
CA PRO A 273 34.74 -2.36 -26.51
C PRO A 273 34.61 -1.69 -27.88
N ARG A 274 35.68 -1.76 -28.67
CA ARG A 274 35.73 -1.39 -30.10
C ARG A 274 34.80 -2.29 -30.91
N ILE A 275 33.96 -1.71 -31.76
CA ILE A 275 33.21 -2.41 -32.82
C ILE A 275 34.13 -2.57 -34.04
N PRO A 276 34.22 -3.76 -34.69
CA PRO A 276 34.94 -3.91 -35.96
C PRO A 276 34.10 -3.43 -37.15
N ASN A 277 34.77 -2.78 -38.11
CA ASN A 277 34.23 -2.31 -39.39
C ASN A 277 33.53 -3.42 -40.19
N ALA A 278 32.38 -3.09 -40.78
CA ALA A 278 31.74 -3.87 -41.85
C ALA A 278 32.13 -3.31 -43.23
N PRO A 279 32.30 -4.15 -44.27
CA PRO A 279 32.79 -3.73 -45.57
C PRO A 279 31.71 -3.08 -46.45
N HIS A 280 32.14 -2.04 -47.18
CA HIS A 280 31.46 -1.44 -48.31
C HIS A 280 31.07 -2.49 -49.36
N ARG A 281 29.83 -2.45 -49.85
CA ARG A 281 29.47 -3.01 -51.16
C ARG A 281 28.86 -1.91 -52.03
N ASP A 282 29.51 -1.75 -53.18
CA ASP A 282 29.12 -0.94 -54.32
C ASP A 282 27.71 -1.27 -54.82
N HIS A 283 26.92 -0.23 -55.10
CA HIS A 283 25.87 -0.31 -56.10
C HIS A 283 26.21 0.66 -57.23
N GLY A 284 26.60 0.05 -58.36
CA GLY A 284 26.90 0.72 -59.61
C GLY A 284 25.66 1.35 -60.26
N HIS A 285 25.91 2.46 -60.93
CA HIS A 285 24.98 3.19 -61.76
C HIS A 285 24.83 2.56 -63.17
N GLY A 286 23.58 2.56 -63.65
CA GLY A 286 23.20 2.91 -65.03
C GLY A 286 22.65 1.79 -65.92
N PRO A 287 21.92 2.10 -67.02
CA PRO A 287 21.17 3.31 -67.33
C PRO A 287 19.73 3.06 -67.86
N THR A 288 19.02 4.17 -68.07
CA THR A 288 17.70 4.43 -68.68
C THR A 288 17.52 3.93 -70.13
N ASN A 289 16.31 3.51 -70.53
CA ASN A 289 15.49 4.10 -71.63
C ASN A 289 14.11 3.38 -71.87
N PRO A 290 13.18 3.90 -72.73
CA PRO A 290 11.73 3.92 -72.46
C PRO A 290 10.87 3.27 -73.57
N GLY A 291 9.55 3.26 -73.41
CA GLY A 291 8.57 2.94 -74.48
C GLY A 291 7.25 2.44 -73.90
N LYS A 292 6.15 3.20 -74.02
CA LYS A 292 5.04 3.00 -75.00
C LYS A 292 4.47 1.58 -74.92
N THR A 293 3.23 1.35 -74.50
CA THR A 293 1.93 1.92 -74.92
C THR A 293 0.89 1.79 -73.81
#